data_AF-A0A7J6RYI6-F1
#
_entry.id   AF-A0A7J6RYI6-F1
#
_cell.length_a   1.000
_cell.length_b   1.000
_cell.length_c   1.000
_cell.angle_alpha   90.00
_cell.angle_beta   90.00
_cell.angle_gamma   90.00
#
_symmetry.space_group_name_H-M   'P 1'
#
loop_
_entity.id
_entity.type
_entity.pdbx_description
1 polymer ?
#
loop_
_entity_poly.entity_id
_entity_poly.type
_entity_poly.pdbx_seq_one_letter_code
_entity_poly.pdbx_strand_id
1 'polypeptide(L)'
;ILKPLRVMELVCVRLEVSNDRCERTAAIKFIRRWISLALIDGLEIPICAVRSMVAIADSFATDVGLRSLCLSTLTTVLLKDPRTAIKNGALGTLFKFGCLDPVLSTIHMEPIVWTVVHVLQDANLRAYSRKQIAVDLMQVFTVFTDYRGGEGVPTPTEPLRGAGQSQKTAADEVHEIRCRCARRCICTLLCTVPGLLLLADNCEGLASLISLLKKPNDMMIVKELLTLFQDVLGWWCVPQFESSSAIY
;
A
#
# COMPACT_ATOMS: atom_id res chain seq x y z
N ILE A 1 29.42 16.18 -7.82
CA ILE A 1 29.56 16.54 -9.26
C ILE A 1 28.21 16.57 -9.99
N LEU A 2 27.30 15.61 -9.81
CA LEU A 2 26.06 15.54 -10.61
C LEU A 2 24.84 16.34 -10.08
N LYS A 3 24.81 16.76 -8.80
CA LYS A 3 23.76 17.65 -8.24
C LYS A 3 23.53 18.95 -9.05
N PRO A 4 24.56 19.73 -9.44
CA PRO A 4 24.36 20.98 -10.19
C PRO A 4 23.85 20.76 -11.63
N LEU A 5 24.02 19.56 -12.19
CA LEU A 5 23.68 19.27 -13.59
C LEU A 5 22.20 18.89 -13.79
N ARG A 6 21.37 18.91 -12.72
CA ARG A 6 19.94 18.52 -12.76
C ARG A 6 19.67 17.20 -13.50
N VAL A 7 20.66 16.30 -13.50
CA VAL A 7 20.59 15.02 -14.22
C VAL A 7 19.37 14.20 -13.78
N MET A 8 19.01 14.31 -12.50
CA MET A 8 17.82 13.65 -11.97
C MET A 8 16.52 14.13 -12.58
N GLU A 9 16.37 15.42 -12.87
CA GLU A 9 15.18 15.93 -13.54
C GLU A 9 15.07 15.34 -14.95
N LEU A 10 16.19 15.27 -15.68
CA LEU A 10 16.22 14.65 -17.01
C LEU A 10 15.88 13.16 -16.98
N VAL A 11 16.43 12.40 -16.02
CA VAL A 11 16.11 10.98 -15.84
C VAL A 11 14.63 10.78 -15.51
N CYS A 12 14.05 11.64 -14.67
CA CYS A 12 12.62 11.60 -14.34
C CYS A 12 11.75 11.84 -15.58
N VAL A 13 12.08 12.86 -16.40
CA VAL A 13 11.37 13.12 -17.66
C VAL A 13 11.45 11.92 -18.61
N ARG A 14 12.62 11.28 -18.73
CA ARG A 14 12.76 10.07 -19.56
C ARG A 14 11.95 8.89 -19.01
N LEU A 15 11.87 8.76 -17.69
CA LEU A 15 11.09 7.72 -17.04
C LEU A 15 9.57 7.89 -17.28
N GLU A 16 9.09 9.13 -17.34
CA GLU A 16 7.68 9.48 -17.54
C GLU A 16 7.27 9.45 -19.03
N VAL A 17 8.09 10.02 -19.91
CA VAL A 17 7.72 10.29 -21.32
C VAL A 17 8.15 9.18 -22.28
N SER A 18 9.18 8.39 -21.94
CA SER A 18 9.66 7.37 -22.88
C SER A 18 8.63 6.25 -23.09
N ASN A 19 8.45 5.85 -24.35
CA ASN A 19 7.64 4.68 -24.71
C ASN A 19 8.44 3.37 -24.66
N ASP A 20 9.76 3.43 -24.55
CA ASP A 20 10.61 2.23 -24.49
C ASP A 20 10.69 1.69 -23.05
N ARG A 21 10.26 0.43 -22.89
CA ARG A 21 10.32 -0.31 -21.63
C ARG A 21 11.76 -0.45 -21.12
N CYS A 22 12.72 -0.68 -22.01
CA CYS A 22 14.12 -0.87 -21.63
C CYS A 22 14.70 0.42 -21.04
N GLU A 23 14.41 1.55 -21.66
CA GLU A 23 14.83 2.86 -21.19
C GLU A 23 14.20 3.22 -19.84
N ARG A 24 12.88 3.04 -19.67
CA ARG A 24 12.21 3.28 -18.38
C ARG A 24 12.79 2.39 -17.28
N THR A 25 13.07 1.12 -17.60
CA THR A 25 13.70 0.17 -16.66
C THR A 25 15.13 0.58 -16.30
N ALA A 26 15.91 1.09 -17.25
CA ALA A 26 17.25 1.59 -17.00
C ALA A 26 17.23 2.86 -16.13
N ALA A 27 16.30 3.78 -16.41
CA ALA A 27 16.10 5.01 -15.65
C ALA A 27 15.78 4.72 -14.17
N ILE A 28 14.87 3.77 -13.89
CA ILE A 28 14.55 3.44 -12.51
C ILE A 28 15.66 2.66 -11.80
N LYS A 29 16.41 1.81 -12.50
CA LYS A 29 17.61 1.16 -11.95
C LYS A 29 18.67 2.21 -11.59
N PHE A 30 18.82 3.24 -12.43
CA PHE A 30 19.68 4.38 -12.14
C PHE A 30 19.21 5.15 -10.90
N ILE A 31 17.92 5.49 -10.82
CA ILE A 31 17.33 6.15 -9.63
C ILE A 31 17.56 5.31 -8.38
N ARG A 32 17.29 4.00 -8.42
CA ARG A 32 17.50 3.10 -7.28
C ARG A 32 18.96 3.05 -6.83
N ARG A 33 19.89 2.96 -7.78
CA ARG A 33 21.33 2.98 -7.49
C ARG A 33 21.75 4.33 -6.90
N TRP A 34 21.23 5.42 -7.45
CA TRP A 34 21.48 6.76 -6.92
C TRP A 34 20.98 6.92 -5.50
N ILE A 35 19.74 6.49 -5.20
CA ILE A 35 19.20 6.52 -3.85
C ILE A 35 20.10 5.70 -2.92
N SER A 36 20.53 4.51 -3.34
CA SER A 36 21.44 3.69 -2.54
C SER A 36 22.77 4.39 -2.23
N LEU A 37 23.34 5.13 -3.19
CA LEU A 37 24.56 5.92 -2.99
C LEU A 37 24.30 7.16 -2.13
N ALA A 38 23.21 7.88 -2.38
CA ALA A 38 22.81 9.03 -1.60
C ALA A 38 22.63 8.67 -0.12
N LEU A 39 22.12 7.47 0.16
CA LEU A 39 21.97 6.95 1.51
C LEU A 39 23.30 6.63 2.20
N ILE A 40 24.32 6.19 1.44
CA ILE A 40 25.67 5.94 1.98
C ILE A 40 26.36 7.27 2.27
N ASP A 41 26.22 8.24 1.37
CA ASP A 41 26.89 9.55 1.44
C ASP A 41 26.14 10.56 2.32
N GLY A 42 25.01 10.19 2.91
CA GLY A 42 24.16 11.10 3.72
C GLY A 42 23.53 12.24 2.90
N LEU A 43 23.38 12.06 1.59
CA LEU A 43 22.78 13.04 0.69
C LEU A 43 21.25 12.94 0.70
N GLU A 44 20.60 14.10 0.59
CA GLU A 44 19.15 14.19 0.44
C GLU A 44 18.64 13.47 -0.82
N ILE A 45 17.50 12.79 -0.67
CA ILE A 45 16.84 12.08 -1.75
C ILE A 45 16.16 13.09 -2.68
N PRO A 46 16.36 12.99 -4.01
CA PRO A 46 15.77 13.91 -4.97
C PRO A 46 14.24 13.77 -5.00
N ILE A 47 13.54 14.85 -4.64
CA ILE A 47 12.07 14.91 -4.55
C ILE A 47 11.41 14.60 -5.90
N CYS A 48 11.99 15.06 -7.02
CA CYS A 48 11.49 14.77 -8.36
C CYS A 48 11.40 13.26 -8.65
N ALA A 49 12.39 12.48 -8.19
CA ALA A 49 12.40 11.04 -8.37
C ALA A 49 11.27 10.37 -7.58
N VAL A 50 11.02 10.80 -6.34
CA VAL A 50 9.93 10.27 -5.51
C VAL A 50 8.58 10.55 -6.16
N ARG A 51 8.34 11.78 -6.63
CA ARG A 51 7.10 12.16 -7.31
C ARG A 51 6.86 11.39 -8.60
N SER A 52 7.90 11.23 -9.41
CA SER A 52 7.82 10.47 -10.67
C SER A 52 7.49 9.00 -10.41
N MET A 53 8.14 8.38 -9.40
CA MET A 53 7.85 7.00 -9.01
C MET A 53 6.42 6.83 -8.49
N VAL A 54 5.91 7.78 -7.70
CA VAL A 54 4.52 7.80 -7.23
C VAL A 54 3.54 7.89 -8.39
N ALA A 55 3.75 8.83 -9.33
CA ALA A 55 2.89 9.01 -10.50
C ALA A 55 2.87 7.75 -11.39
N ILE A 56 4.02 7.09 -11.57
CA ILE A 56 4.12 5.87 -12.37
C ILE A 56 3.47 4.68 -11.68
N ALA A 57 3.62 4.57 -10.35
CA ALA A 57 2.99 3.50 -9.59
C ALA A 57 1.45 3.63 -9.55
N ASP A 58 0.91 4.86 -9.57
CA ASP A 58 -0.54 5.13 -9.65
C ASP A 58 -1.10 4.96 -11.09
N SER A 59 -0.25 4.97 -12.11
CA SER A 59 -0.66 4.82 -13.51
C SER A 59 -0.98 3.36 -13.89
N PHE A 60 -2.27 3.06 -14.10
CA PHE A 60 -2.73 1.75 -14.59
C PHE A 60 -2.23 1.40 -16.01
N ALA A 61 -1.83 2.40 -16.80
CA ALA A 61 -1.30 2.19 -18.16
C ALA A 61 0.13 1.65 -18.18
N THR A 62 0.81 1.60 -17.02
CA THR A 62 2.21 1.18 -16.93
C THR A 62 2.36 -0.33 -16.66
N ASP A 63 3.38 -0.93 -17.27
CA ASP A 63 3.79 -2.32 -17.04
C ASP A 63 3.87 -2.68 -15.55
N VAL A 64 3.34 -3.85 -15.19
CA VAL A 64 3.34 -4.42 -13.83
C VAL A 64 4.76 -4.50 -13.29
N GLY A 65 5.73 -4.87 -14.14
CA GLY A 65 7.14 -4.98 -13.73
C GLY A 65 7.74 -3.63 -13.31
N LEU A 66 7.43 -2.56 -14.04
CA LEU A 66 7.91 -1.22 -13.72
C LEU A 66 7.24 -0.67 -12.45
N ARG A 67 5.92 -0.89 -12.29
CA ARG A 67 5.20 -0.53 -11.05
C ARG A 67 5.76 -1.27 -9.84
N SER A 68 6.02 -2.57 -9.96
CA SER A 68 6.67 -3.38 -8.92
C SER A 68 8.02 -2.80 -8.50
N LEU A 69 8.83 -2.35 -9.47
CA LEU A 69 10.14 -1.75 -9.19
C LEU A 69 10.01 -0.35 -8.55
N CYS A 70 9.01 0.44 -8.93
CA CYS A 70 8.67 1.71 -8.27
C CYS A 70 8.28 1.48 -6.82
N LEU A 71 7.35 0.55 -6.55
CA LEU A 71 6.88 0.24 -5.19
C LEU A 71 8.03 -0.25 -4.31
N SER A 72 8.84 -1.20 -4.79
CA SER A 72 10.02 -1.67 -4.05
C SER A 72 10.98 -0.53 -3.72
N THR A 73 11.22 0.37 -4.68
CA THR A 73 12.12 1.51 -4.47
C THR A 73 11.51 2.53 -3.50
N LEU A 74 10.20 2.82 -3.61
CA LEU A 74 9.48 3.68 -2.67
C LEU A 74 9.50 3.12 -1.25
N THR A 75 9.38 1.80 -1.07
CA THR A 75 9.54 1.15 0.24
C THR A 75 10.95 1.38 0.80
N THR A 76 11.99 1.27 -0.02
CA THR A 76 13.37 1.57 0.45
C THR A 76 13.58 3.05 0.79
N VAL A 77 12.91 3.97 0.08
CA VAL A 77 12.93 5.40 0.39
C VAL A 77 12.22 5.66 1.71
N LEU A 78 11.04 5.05 1.92
CA LEU A 78 10.26 5.18 3.15
C LEU A 78 11.04 4.70 4.38
N LEU A 79 11.80 3.60 4.25
CA LEU A 79 12.62 3.06 5.35
C LEU A 79 13.73 4.03 5.80
N LYS A 80 14.21 4.89 4.89
CA LYS A 80 15.43 5.69 5.12
C LYS A 80 15.16 7.18 5.31
N ASP A 81 14.29 7.75 4.50
CA ASP A 81 13.79 9.12 4.63
C ASP A 81 12.26 9.14 4.58
N PRO A 82 11.61 8.77 5.68
CA PRO A 82 10.15 8.71 5.74
C PRO A 82 9.52 10.10 5.59
N ARG A 83 10.18 11.18 6.02
CA ARG A 83 9.61 12.54 5.92
C ARG A 83 9.40 12.93 4.46
N THR A 84 10.40 12.71 3.61
CA THR A 84 10.31 13.03 2.18
C THR A 84 9.35 12.08 1.47
N ALA A 85 9.34 10.80 1.82
CA ALA A 85 8.40 9.82 1.25
C ALA A 85 6.93 10.20 1.54
N ILE A 86 6.63 10.45 2.81
CA ILE A 86 5.28 10.75 3.30
C ILE A 86 4.76 12.06 2.71
N LYS A 87 5.56 13.13 2.72
CA LYS A 87 5.17 14.43 2.15
C LYS A 87 4.82 14.39 0.66
N ASN A 88 5.36 13.43 -0.08
CA ASN A 88 5.13 13.29 -1.52
C ASN A 88 4.12 12.18 -1.85
N GLY A 89 3.34 11.71 -0.88
CA GLY A 89 2.22 10.78 -1.11
C GLY A 89 2.64 9.32 -1.32
N ALA A 90 3.88 8.94 -1.01
CA ALA A 90 4.34 7.57 -1.23
C ALA A 90 3.52 6.52 -0.46
N LEU A 91 3.07 6.84 0.76
CA LEU A 91 2.29 5.92 1.58
C LEU A 91 0.94 5.57 0.96
N GLY A 92 0.18 6.56 0.47
CA GLY A 92 -1.08 6.32 -0.22
C GLY A 92 -0.91 5.37 -1.40
N THR A 93 0.13 5.59 -2.22
CA THR A 93 0.45 4.70 -3.36
C THR A 93 0.87 3.29 -2.90
N LEU A 94 1.68 3.19 -1.83
CA LEU A 94 2.10 1.89 -1.29
C LEU A 94 0.91 1.11 -0.72
N PHE A 95 -0.02 1.74 0.00
CA PHE A 95 -1.23 1.05 0.47
C PHE A 95 -2.15 0.68 -0.70
N LYS A 96 -2.47 1.64 -1.57
CA LYS A 96 -3.40 1.44 -2.70
C LYS A 96 -2.93 0.39 -3.72
N PHE A 97 -1.64 0.36 -4.06
CA PHE A 97 -1.12 -0.54 -5.10
C PHE A 97 -0.19 -1.62 -4.58
N GLY A 98 0.53 -1.35 -3.48
CA GLY A 98 1.42 -2.33 -2.88
C GLY A 98 0.69 -3.28 -1.93
N CYS A 99 -0.39 -2.86 -1.27
CA CYS A 99 -1.15 -3.71 -0.35
C CYS A 99 -2.49 -4.17 -0.92
N LEU A 100 -3.17 -3.37 -1.76
CA LEU A 100 -4.52 -3.71 -2.24
C LEU A 100 -4.58 -4.27 -3.67
N ASP A 101 -3.55 -4.10 -4.50
CA ASP A 101 -3.55 -4.65 -5.86
C ASP A 101 -3.45 -6.19 -5.82
N PRO A 102 -4.36 -6.93 -6.48
CA PRO A 102 -4.37 -8.40 -6.48
C PRO A 102 -3.05 -9.06 -6.90
N VAL A 103 -2.32 -8.43 -7.83
CA VAL A 103 -1.08 -8.99 -8.40
C VAL A 103 0.10 -8.60 -7.53
N LEU A 104 0.21 -7.31 -7.18
CA LEU A 104 1.40 -6.76 -6.50
C LEU A 104 1.39 -6.99 -4.99
N SER A 105 0.23 -7.14 -4.36
CA SER A 105 0.10 -7.37 -2.91
C SER A 105 0.81 -8.63 -2.42
N THR A 106 0.85 -9.68 -3.24
CA THR A 106 1.55 -10.93 -2.90
C THR A 106 3.05 -10.73 -2.64
N ILE A 107 3.67 -9.75 -3.30
CA ILE A 107 5.11 -9.50 -3.26
C ILE A 107 5.43 -8.36 -2.27
N HIS A 108 4.62 -7.30 -2.28
CA HIS A 108 5.00 -6.03 -1.63
C HIS A 108 4.33 -5.78 -0.28
N MET A 109 3.20 -6.44 0.03
CA MET A 109 2.42 -6.15 1.24
C MET A 109 3.26 -6.29 2.52
N GLU A 110 3.93 -7.43 2.71
CA GLU A 110 4.74 -7.69 3.91
C GLU A 110 5.89 -6.68 4.06
N PRO A 111 6.77 -6.47 3.05
CA PRO A 111 7.80 -5.43 3.13
C PRO A 111 7.26 -4.03 3.44
N ILE A 112 6.12 -3.66 2.87
CA ILE A 112 5.49 -2.35 3.09
C ILE A 112 5.02 -2.23 4.53
N VAL A 113 4.25 -3.21 5.02
CA VAL A 113 3.70 -3.20 6.38
C VAL A 113 4.82 -3.19 7.41
N TRP A 114 5.86 -4.01 7.24
CA TRP A 114 7.03 -4.00 8.14
C TRP A 114 7.78 -2.67 8.13
N THR A 115 7.92 -2.04 6.96
CA THR A 115 8.54 -0.71 6.87
C THR A 115 7.70 0.34 7.59
N VAL A 116 6.37 0.30 7.46
CA VAL A 116 5.45 1.20 8.19
C VAL A 116 5.58 0.98 9.69
N VAL A 117 5.59 -0.28 10.16
CA VAL A 117 5.77 -0.61 11.57
C VAL A 117 7.11 -0.08 12.10
N HIS A 118 8.19 -0.23 11.33
CA HIS A 118 9.50 0.32 11.68
C HIS A 118 9.48 1.86 11.80
N VAL A 119 8.86 2.55 10.85
CA VAL A 119 8.71 4.03 10.89
C VAL A 119 7.89 4.48 12.09
N LEU A 120 6.89 3.70 12.53
CA LEU A 120 6.08 3.99 13.72
C LEU A 120 6.84 3.77 15.04
N GLN A 121 7.84 2.89 15.04
CA GLN A 121 8.67 2.62 16.22
C GLN A 121 9.62 3.79 16.53
N ASP A 122 10.12 4.50 15.50
CA ASP A 122 11.02 5.64 15.71
C ASP A 122 10.32 6.80 16.43
N ALA A 123 10.81 7.14 17.63
CA ALA A 123 10.25 8.17 18.48
C ALA A 123 10.25 9.57 17.82
N ASN A 124 11.24 9.88 16.99
CA ASN A 124 11.42 11.19 16.37
C ASN A 124 10.46 11.45 15.20
N LEU A 125 9.93 10.38 14.62
CA LEU A 125 9.07 10.41 13.45
C LEU A 125 7.62 10.07 13.77
N ARG A 126 7.39 9.49 14.96
CA ARG A 126 6.10 8.98 15.42
C ARG A 126 4.96 9.99 15.33
N ALA A 127 5.12 11.20 15.87
CA ALA A 127 4.02 12.17 15.96
C ALA A 127 3.57 12.69 14.59
N TYR A 128 4.52 13.00 13.71
CA TYR A 128 4.24 13.45 12.35
C TYR A 128 3.69 12.30 11.48
N SER A 129 4.35 11.15 11.53
CA SER A 129 4.03 10.03 10.65
C SER A 129 2.73 9.35 11.04
N ARG A 130 2.37 9.26 12.33
CA ARG A 130 1.11 8.61 12.76
C ARG A 130 -0.13 9.23 12.13
N LYS A 131 -0.24 10.56 12.14
CA LYS A 131 -1.41 11.24 11.56
C LYS A 131 -1.54 10.96 10.07
N GLN A 132 -0.44 11.10 9.33
CA GLN A 132 -0.47 10.89 7.88
C GLN A 132 -0.65 9.42 7.50
N ILE A 133 0.04 8.51 8.20
CA ILE A 133 -0.15 7.06 8.02
C ILE A 133 -1.60 6.67 8.32
N ALA A 134 -2.22 7.21 9.37
CA ALA A 134 -3.60 6.90 9.70
C ALA A 134 -4.56 7.33 8.58
N VAL A 135 -4.37 8.53 8.00
CA VAL A 135 -5.16 9.01 6.86
C VAL A 135 -4.98 8.10 5.64
N ASP A 136 -3.74 7.75 5.28
CA ASP A 136 -3.47 6.90 4.12
C ASP A 136 -3.96 5.45 4.34
N LEU A 137 -3.93 4.96 5.58
CA LEU A 137 -4.41 3.64 5.96
C LEU A 137 -5.94 3.52 5.85
N MET A 138 -6.69 4.63 5.92
CA MET A 138 -8.14 4.62 5.71
C MET A 138 -8.53 3.99 4.38
N GLN A 139 -7.70 4.13 3.34
CA GLN A 139 -7.93 3.52 2.02
C GLN A 139 -7.99 1.98 2.07
N VAL A 140 -7.34 1.35 3.05
CA VAL A 140 -7.42 -0.11 3.26
C VAL A 140 -8.76 -0.48 3.88
N PHE A 141 -9.30 0.35 4.76
CA PHE A 141 -10.63 0.15 5.35
C PHE A 141 -11.75 0.43 4.34
N THR A 142 -11.57 1.39 3.43
CA THR A 142 -12.62 1.74 2.47
C THR A 142 -12.96 0.61 1.52
N VAL A 143 -12.05 -0.35 1.30
CA VAL A 143 -12.33 -1.57 0.52
C VAL A 143 -13.55 -2.32 1.06
N PHE A 144 -13.78 -2.32 2.37
CA PHE A 144 -14.93 -2.99 2.98
C PHE A 144 -16.19 -2.11 3.01
N THR A 145 -16.07 -0.78 2.86
CA THR A 145 -17.20 0.16 2.93
C THR A 145 -17.71 0.60 1.55
N ASP A 146 -16.84 0.65 0.54
CA ASP A 146 -17.11 1.20 -0.79
C ASP A 146 -17.81 0.22 -1.75
N TYR A 147 -18.36 -0.89 -1.25
CA TYR A 147 -19.03 -1.93 -2.05
C TYR A 147 -20.17 -1.41 -2.96
N ARG A 148 -20.60 -0.15 -2.82
CA ARG A 148 -21.64 0.48 -3.66
C ARG A 148 -21.22 1.75 -4.44
N GLY A 149 -19.97 2.18 -4.38
CA GLY A 149 -19.49 3.37 -5.08
C GLY A 149 -18.92 3.04 -6.46
N GLY A 150 -19.79 2.88 -7.46
CA GLY A 150 -19.36 2.85 -8.85
C GLY A 150 -18.84 4.21 -9.29
N GLU A 151 -17.53 4.45 -9.15
CA GLU A 151 -16.84 5.55 -9.84
C GLU A 151 -15.55 5.04 -10.47
N GLY A 152 -15.50 5.02 -11.81
CA GLY A 152 -14.23 5.05 -12.54
C GLY A 152 -13.98 4.04 -13.65
N VAL A 153 -14.95 3.24 -14.11
CA VAL A 153 -14.81 2.52 -15.39
C VAL A 153 -15.78 3.11 -16.40
N PRO A 154 -15.32 3.93 -17.37
CA PRO A 154 -16.15 4.28 -18.51
C PRO A 154 -16.18 3.07 -19.46
N THR A 155 -17.27 2.31 -19.45
CA THR A 155 -17.61 1.41 -20.55
C THR A 155 -18.73 2.01 -21.40
N PRO A 156 -18.64 1.97 -22.74
CA PRO A 156 -19.63 2.58 -23.61
C PRO A 156 -20.87 1.67 -23.76
N THR A 157 -22.04 2.29 -23.64
CA THR A 157 -23.36 1.87 -24.16
C THR A 157 -23.99 0.61 -23.55
N GLU A 158 -25.02 0.82 -22.71
CA GLU A 158 -26.03 -0.19 -22.36
C GLU A 158 -26.86 -0.60 -23.59
N PRO A 159 -27.49 -1.80 -23.55
CA PRO A 159 -28.91 -1.76 -23.25
C PRO A 159 -29.37 -2.78 -22.18
N LEU A 160 -30.18 -2.27 -21.25
CA LEU A 160 -31.26 -2.90 -20.47
C LEU A 160 -31.40 -4.43 -20.55
N ARG A 161 -31.18 -5.15 -19.43
CA ARG A 161 -31.80 -6.47 -19.21
C ARG A 161 -31.93 -6.87 -17.72
N GLY A 162 -33.19 -6.93 -17.28
CA GLY A 162 -33.86 -8.08 -16.62
C GLY A 162 -33.19 -8.82 -15.47
N ALA A 163 -33.91 -8.90 -14.36
CA ALA A 163 -33.62 -9.69 -13.16
C ALA A 163 -33.41 -11.21 -13.43
N GLY A 164 -32.48 -11.79 -12.66
CA GLY A 164 -32.42 -13.23 -12.37
C GLY A 164 -31.23 -13.98 -12.99
N GLN A 165 -30.10 -14.01 -12.27
CA GLN A 165 -29.17 -15.14 -12.06
C GLN A 165 -27.76 -14.61 -11.72
N SER A 166 -27.20 -15.15 -10.63
CA SER A 166 -25.83 -14.90 -10.14
C SER A 166 -24.78 -15.28 -11.19
N GLN A 167 -24.46 -14.37 -12.09
CA GLN A 167 -23.13 -14.32 -12.69
C GLN A 167 -22.27 -13.50 -11.74
N LYS A 168 -21.43 -14.18 -10.96
CA LYS A 168 -20.33 -13.54 -10.25
C LYS A 168 -19.50 -12.83 -11.31
N THR A 169 -19.60 -11.51 -11.37
CA THR A 169 -18.92 -10.74 -12.41
C THR A 169 -17.43 -10.74 -12.11
N ALA A 170 -16.58 -10.60 -13.13
CA ALA A 170 -15.12 -10.49 -12.92
C ALA A 170 -14.76 -9.35 -11.93
N ALA A 171 -15.61 -8.33 -11.83
CA ALA A 171 -15.48 -7.25 -10.86
C ALA A 171 -15.67 -7.74 -9.40
N ASP A 172 -16.63 -8.64 -9.16
CA ASP A 172 -16.88 -9.22 -7.85
C ASP A 172 -15.70 -10.09 -7.38
N GLU A 173 -15.07 -10.83 -8.30
CA GLU A 173 -13.87 -11.63 -8.00
C GLU A 173 -12.66 -10.76 -7.66
N VAL A 174 -12.43 -9.69 -8.43
CA VAL A 174 -11.36 -8.72 -8.14
C VAL A 174 -11.62 -8.03 -6.79
N HIS A 175 -12.86 -7.69 -6.49
CA HIS A 175 -13.24 -7.09 -5.22
C HIS A 175 -13.02 -8.05 -4.05
N GLU A 176 -13.39 -9.32 -4.19
CA GLU A 176 -13.12 -10.36 -3.17
C GLU A 176 -11.62 -10.49 -2.88
N ILE A 177 -10.78 -10.50 -3.92
CA ILE A 177 -9.32 -10.55 -3.74
C ILE A 177 -8.82 -9.31 -3.01
N ARG A 178 -9.32 -8.12 -3.37
CA ARG A 178 -8.97 -6.87 -2.68
C ARG A 178 -9.36 -6.89 -1.20
N CYS A 179 -10.55 -7.40 -0.86
CA CYS A 179 -10.99 -7.59 0.53
C CYS A 179 -10.04 -8.51 1.28
N ARG A 180 -9.62 -9.63 0.66
CA ARG A 180 -8.64 -10.55 1.26
C ARG A 180 -7.29 -9.88 1.50
N CYS A 181 -6.81 -9.06 0.56
CA CYS A 181 -5.56 -8.32 0.71
C CYS A 181 -5.65 -7.25 1.79
N ALA A 182 -6.75 -6.49 1.85
CA ALA A 182 -7.02 -5.53 2.90
C ALA A 182 -7.07 -6.19 4.28
N ARG A 183 -7.74 -7.34 4.39
CA ARG A 183 -7.78 -8.16 5.61
C ARG A 183 -6.38 -8.54 6.08
N ARG A 184 -5.55 -9.09 5.19
CA ARG A 184 -4.18 -9.47 5.53
C ARG A 184 -3.37 -8.27 6.01
N CYS A 185 -3.47 -7.13 5.32
CA CYS A 185 -2.77 -5.90 5.70
C CYS A 185 -3.19 -5.41 7.10
N ILE A 186 -4.49 -5.33 7.38
CA ILE A 186 -5.02 -4.92 8.69
C ILE A 186 -4.60 -5.92 9.78
N CYS A 187 -4.70 -7.22 9.50
CA CYS A 187 -4.31 -8.27 10.44
C CYS A 187 -2.83 -8.13 10.81
N THR A 188 -1.92 -8.02 9.83
CA THR A 188 -0.49 -7.89 10.09
C THR A 188 -0.19 -6.63 10.91
N LEU A 189 -0.87 -5.52 10.67
CA LEU A 189 -0.72 -4.32 11.49
C LEU A 189 -1.20 -4.52 12.94
N LEU A 190 -2.40 -5.09 13.14
CA LEU A 190 -2.99 -5.36 14.46
C LEU A 190 -2.21 -6.39 15.29
N CYS A 191 -1.46 -7.28 14.62
CA CYS A 191 -0.56 -8.22 15.28
C CYS A 191 0.76 -7.57 15.77
N THR A 192 0.96 -6.28 15.52
CA THR A 192 2.12 -5.52 16.02
C THR A 192 1.69 -4.44 17.01
N VAL A 193 2.47 -4.23 18.08
CA VAL A 193 2.18 -3.17 19.08
C VAL A 193 2.10 -1.78 18.43
N PRO A 194 3.02 -1.35 17.54
CA PRO A 194 2.93 -0.03 16.92
C PRO A 194 1.70 0.13 16.02
N GLY A 195 1.32 -0.91 15.28
CA GLY A 195 0.12 -0.90 14.44
C GLY A 195 -1.17 -0.89 15.25
N LEU A 196 -1.22 -1.66 16.35
CA LEU A 196 -2.34 -1.64 17.30
C LEU A 196 -2.51 -0.24 17.91
N LEU A 197 -1.43 0.39 18.36
CA LEU A 197 -1.47 1.74 18.91
C LEU A 197 -1.88 2.78 17.86
N LEU A 198 -1.43 2.64 16.61
CA LEU A 198 -1.86 3.51 15.51
C LEU A 198 -3.38 3.42 15.29
N LEU A 199 -3.92 2.19 15.26
CA LEU A 199 -5.34 1.94 15.02
C LEU A 199 -6.23 2.27 16.24
N ALA A 200 -5.70 2.17 17.45
CA ALA A 200 -6.39 2.60 18.66
C ALA A 200 -6.44 4.14 18.80
N ASP A 201 -5.45 4.85 18.25
CA ASP A 201 -5.44 6.32 18.20
C ASP A 201 -6.39 6.85 17.12
N ASN A 202 -6.57 6.10 16.02
CA ASN A 202 -7.55 6.40 14.97
C ASN A 202 -8.58 5.28 14.82
N CYS A 203 -9.53 5.26 15.76
CA CYS A 203 -10.59 4.25 15.82
C CYS A 203 -11.61 4.33 14.68
N GLU A 204 -11.59 5.34 13.82
CA GLU A 204 -12.62 5.54 12.78
C GLU A 204 -12.70 4.35 11.82
N GLY A 205 -11.54 3.84 11.38
CA GLY A 205 -11.46 2.66 10.52
C GLY A 205 -12.04 1.41 11.19
N LEU A 206 -11.61 1.10 12.41
CA LEU A 206 -12.11 -0.06 13.16
C LEU A 206 -13.60 0.07 13.54
N ALA A 207 -14.03 1.26 13.94
CA ALA A 207 -15.42 1.55 14.25
C ALA A 207 -16.33 1.37 13.03
N SER A 208 -15.84 1.75 11.83
CA SER A 208 -16.52 1.49 10.57
C SER A 208 -16.70 -0.01 10.30
N LEU A 209 -15.65 -0.82 10.49
CA LEU A 209 -15.73 -2.28 10.34
C LEU A 209 -16.71 -2.91 11.34
N ILE A 210 -16.71 -2.45 12.59
CA ILE A 210 -17.66 -2.92 13.61
C ILE A 210 -19.09 -2.52 13.26
N SER A 211 -19.29 -1.32 12.72
CA SER A 211 -20.61 -0.86 12.25
C SER A 211 -21.13 -1.77 11.11
N LEU A 212 -20.26 -2.16 10.18
CA LEU A 212 -20.58 -3.12 9.11
C LEU A 212 -20.98 -4.50 9.65
N LEU A 213 -20.31 -4.99 10.70
CA LEU A 213 -20.70 -6.25 11.35
C LEU A 213 -22.08 -6.17 12.03
N LYS A 214 -22.43 -5.01 12.60
CA LYS A 214 -23.75 -4.81 13.23
C LYS A 214 -24.89 -4.76 12.21
N LYS A 215 -24.61 -4.30 10.99
CA LYS A 215 -25.58 -4.20 9.89
C LYS A 215 -25.01 -4.89 8.65
N PRO A 216 -25.08 -6.23 8.59
CA PRO A 216 -24.46 -7.00 7.52
C PRO A 216 -25.15 -6.72 6.19
N ASN A 217 -24.44 -6.06 5.28
CA ASN A 217 -24.91 -5.79 3.91
C ASN A 217 -24.48 -6.89 2.93
N ASP A 218 -23.33 -7.52 3.17
CA ASP A 218 -22.77 -8.59 2.33
C ASP A 218 -22.13 -9.67 3.22
N MET A 219 -22.55 -10.92 3.03
CA MET A 219 -22.04 -12.07 3.78
C MET A 219 -20.58 -12.40 3.46
N MET A 220 -20.07 -12.03 2.28
CA MET A 220 -18.65 -12.16 1.94
C MET A 220 -17.80 -11.25 2.83
N ILE A 221 -18.18 -9.97 2.94
CA ILE A 221 -17.50 -9.00 3.79
C ILE A 221 -17.57 -9.44 5.25
N VAL A 222 -18.74 -9.88 5.73
CA VAL A 222 -18.90 -10.39 7.10
C VAL A 222 -17.97 -11.56 7.37
N LYS A 223 -17.86 -12.52 6.43
CA LYS A 223 -16.96 -13.66 6.57
C LYS A 223 -15.50 -13.21 6.70
N GLU A 224 -15.02 -12.34 5.81
CA GLU A 224 -13.64 -11.84 5.87
C GLU A 224 -13.37 -11.03 7.16
N LEU A 225 -14.33 -10.25 7.65
CA LEU A 225 -14.20 -9.52 8.91
C LEU A 225 -14.19 -10.46 10.13
N LEU A 226 -15.03 -11.50 10.16
CA LEU A 226 -14.99 -12.49 11.23
C LEU A 226 -13.65 -13.24 11.23
N THR A 227 -13.15 -13.62 10.05
CA THR A 227 -11.81 -14.20 9.91
C THR A 227 -10.72 -13.24 10.38
N LEU A 228 -10.82 -11.94 10.08
CA LEU A 228 -9.90 -10.92 10.59
C LEU A 228 -9.83 -10.95 12.12
N PHE A 229 -10.98 -10.85 12.79
CA PHE A 229 -11.01 -10.82 14.26
C PHE A 229 -10.56 -12.15 14.87
N GLN A 230 -10.90 -13.28 14.24
CA GLN A 230 -10.43 -14.58 14.67
C GLN A 230 -8.90 -14.70 14.57
N ASP A 231 -8.30 -14.26 13.47
CA ASP A 231 -6.85 -14.28 13.26
C ASP A 231 -6.12 -13.39 14.29
N VAL A 232 -6.65 -12.18 14.53
CA VAL A 232 -6.09 -11.25 15.52
C VAL A 232 -6.20 -11.81 16.94
N LEU A 233 -7.37 -12.32 17.34
CA LEU A 233 -7.54 -12.92 18.66
C LEU A 233 -6.67 -14.17 18.82
N GLY A 234 -6.55 -15.00 17.79
CA GLY A 234 -5.66 -16.15 17.78
C GLY A 234 -4.20 -15.76 18.03
N TRP A 235 -3.73 -14.68 17.41
CA TRP A 235 -2.36 -14.19 17.59
C TRP A 235 -2.05 -13.74 19.03
N TRP A 236 -3.00 -13.06 19.69
CA TRP A 236 -2.82 -12.50 21.03
C TRP A 236 -3.19 -13.45 22.16
N CYS A 237 -4.13 -14.38 21.93
CA CYS A 237 -4.63 -15.30 22.96
C CYS A 237 -3.84 -16.62 23.05
N VAL A 238 -3.13 -17.02 21.99
CA VAL A 238 -2.23 -18.19 22.05
C VAL A 238 -0.89 -17.73 22.63
N PRO A 239 -0.40 -18.34 23.73
CA PRO A 239 0.92 -18.00 24.27
C PRO A 239 1.98 -18.32 23.22
N GLN A 240 2.73 -17.32 22.75
CA GLN A 240 3.82 -17.50 21.77
C GLN A 240 5.07 -18.20 22.35
N PHE A 241 4.95 -18.83 23.53
CA PHE A 241 6.06 -19.34 24.32
C PHE A 241 6.68 -20.64 23.78
N GLU A 242 6.11 -21.29 22.77
CA GLU A 242 6.69 -22.52 22.20
C GLU A 242 7.53 -22.30 20.93
N SER A 243 7.59 -21.08 20.38
CA SER A 243 8.29 -20.83 19.11
C SER A 243 9.65 -20.10 19.25
N SER A 244 10.07 -19.74 20.45
CA SER A 244 11.36 -19.05 20.70
C SER A 244 12.58 -20.01 20.84
N SER A 245 12.58 -21.14 20.15
CA SER A 245 13.74 -22.06 20.09
C SER A 245 14.49 -22.02 18.75
N ALA A 246 14.22 -21.04 17.89
CA ALA A 246 15.02 -20.84 16.69
C ALA A 246 15.22 -19.35 16.38
N ILE A 247 16.50 -19.01 16.19
CA ILE A 247 17.06 -17.74 15.68
C ILE A 247 17.51 -16.76 16.78
N TYR A 248 18.70 -17.07 17.31
CA TYR A 248 19.73 -16.06 17.61
C TYR A 248 20.30 -15.50 16.31
#